data_AF-S5U3A1-F1
#
_entry.id   AF-S5U3A1-F1
#
_cell.length_a   1.000
_cell.length_b   1.000
_cell.length_c   1.000
_cell.angle_alpha   90.00
_cell.angle_beta   90.00
_cell.angle_gamma   90.00
#
_symmetry.space_group_name_H-M   'P 1'
#
loop_
_entity.id
_entity.type
_entity.pdbx_description
1 polymer ?
#
loop_
_entity_poly.entity_id
_entity_poly.type
_entity_poly.pdbx_seq_one_letter_code
_entity_poly.pdbx_strand_id
1 'polypeptide(L)'
;EIIDSKNFSSPLNQLQNRIWLMHWALFIFFNHENGRNGIIDLFFQDRYLNAIQTNAHHLLRYLATAVVVNKRRRNMLKELIKVI
;
A
#
# COMPACT_ATOMS: atom_id res chain seq x y z
N GLU A 1 12.48 -3.49 4.44
CA GLU A 1 13.38 -4.00 5.50
C GLU A 1 13.82 -2.96 6.52
N ILE A 2 14.45 -1.82 6.16
CA ILE A 2 15.01 -0.86 7.15
C ILE A 2 13.95 -0.29 8.12
N ILE A 3 12.72 -0.04 7.65
CA ILE A 3 11.63 0.47 8.49
C ILE A 3 11.05 -0.62 9.41
N ASP A 4 11.19 -1.89 9.06
CA ASP A 4 10.68 -3.00 9.86
C ASP A 4 11.73 -3.60 10.80
N SER A 5 13.02 -3.44 10.50
CA SER A 5 14.13 -3.95 11.31
C SER A 5 14.61 -2.99 12.40
N LYS A 6 14.40 -1.68 12.25
CA LYS A 6 14.67 -0.72 13.31
C LYS A 6 13.57 -0.79 14.37
N ASN A 7 13.96 -1.10 15.61
CA ASN A 7 13.14 -0.80 16.78
C ASN A 7 13.04 0.73 16.92
N PHE A 8 12.05 1.31 16.25
CA PHE A 8 11.73 2.73 16.44
C PHE A 8 11.20 2.91 17.85
N SER A 9 11.70 3.93 18.53
CA SER A 9 11.34 4.29 19.91
C SER A 9 9.86 4.62 20.11
N SER A 10 9.10 4.87 19.03
CA SER A 10 7.65 5.05 19.08
C SER A 10 6.95 4.32 17.91
N PRO A 11 5.95 3.46 18.19
CA PRO A 11 5.19 2.75 17.16
C PRO A 11 4.42 3.71 16.23
N LEU A 12 4.04 4.88 16.72
CA LEU A 12 3.43 5.96 15.93
C LEU A 12 4.38 6.47 14.83
N ASN A 13 5.65 6.69 15.15
CA ASN A 13 6.63 7.15 14.18
C ASN A 13 6.90 6.08 13.10
N GLN A 14 6.90 4.80 13.48
CA GLN A 14 7.05 3.71 12.52
C GLN A 14 5.86 3.66 11.55
N LEU A 15 4.64 3.86 12.05
CA LEU A 15 3.43 3.94 11.23
C LEU A 15 3.50 5.11 10.25
N GLN A 16 3.88 6.30 10.73
CA GLN A 16 4.05 7.50 9.90
C GLN A 16 5.06 7.26 8.77
N ASN A 17 6.20 6.62 9.08
CA ASN A 17 7.24 6.30 8.10
C ASN A 17 6.75 5.31 7.04
N ARG A 18 5.94 4.31 7.42
CA ARG A 18 5.30 3.38 6.46
C ARG A 18 4.33 4.12 5.54
N ILE A 19 3.53 5.03 6.07
CA ILE A 19 2.58 5.83 5.26
C ILE A 19 3.33 6.71 4.26
N TRP A 20 4.37 7.40 4.71
CA TRP A 20 5.22 8.20 3.82
C TRP A 20 5.83 7.35 2.71
N LEU A 21 6.40 6.19 3.05
CA LEU A 21 6.96 5.28 2.05
C LEU A 21 5.89 4.84 1.03
N MET A 22 4.69 4.48 1.47
CA MET A 22 3.58 4.16 0.56
C MET A 22 3.20 5.35 -0.34
N HIS A 23 3.23 6.57 0.20
CA HIS A 23 2.91 7.78 -0.55
C HIS A 23 3.95 8.05 -1.65
N TRP A 24 5.24 7.96 -1.33
CA TRP A 24 6.33 8.08 -2.31
C TRP A 24 6.31 6.94 -3.33
N ALA A 25 5.97 5.73 -2.90
CA ALA A 25 5.87 4.56 -3.77
C ALA A 25 4.83 4.76 -4.89
N LEU A 26 3.70 5.44 -4.62
CA LEU A 26 2.72 5.76 -5.65
C LEU A 26 3.35 6.50 -6.83
N PHE A 27 4.16 7.54 -6.57
CA PHE A 27 4.81 8.32 -7.62
C PHE A 27 5.71 7.47 -8.51
N ILE A 28 6.52 6.60 -7.92
CA ILE A 28 7.46 5.73 -8.65
C ILE A 28 6.69 4.70 -9.48
N PHE A 29 5.68 4.08 -8.89
CA PHE A 29 4.98 2.96 -9.51
C PHE A 29 3.94 3.39 -10.55
N PHE A 30 3.43 4.61 -10.52
CA PHE A 30 2.65 5.16 -11.63
C PHE A 30 3.51 5.42 -12.88
N ASN A 31 4.82 5.64 -12.71
CA ASN A 31 5.75 5.92 -13.80
C ASN A 31 6.40 4.66 -14.42
N HIS A 32 6.11 3.46 -13.89
CA HIS A 32 6.71 2.21 -14.37
C HIS A 32 5.63 1.25 -14.90
N GLU A 33 5.85 0.64 -16.07
CA GLU A 33 4.87 -0.24 -16.72
C GLU A 33 4.44 -1.42 -15.83
N ASN A 34 5.37 -1.98 -15.05
CA ASN A 34 5.09 -3.06 -14.08
C ASN A 34 4.84 -2.58 -12.65
N GLY A 35 4.87 -1.27 -12.39
CA GLY A 35 4.77 -0.71 -11.04
C GLY A 35 3.43 -1.00 -10.36
N ARG A 36 2.37 -1.18 -11.16
CA ARG A 36 1.03 -1.53 -10.68
C ARG A 36 0.98 -2.86 -9.92
N ASN A 37 1.75 -3.87 -10.36
CA ASN A 37 1.84 -5.14 -9.62
C ASN A 37 2.56 -4.94 -8.28
N GLY A 38 3.64 -4.16 -8.28
CA GLY A 38 4.40 -3.84 -7.07
C GLY A 38 3.58 -3.09 -6.02
N ILE A 39 2.75 -2.12 -6.42
CA ILE A 39 1.82 -1.44 -5.50
C ILE A 39 0.88 -2.44 -4.85
N ILE A 40 0.24 -3.29 -5.66
CA ILE A 40 -0.75 -4.25 -5.16
C ILE A 40 -0.08 -5.19 -4.15
N ASP A 41 1.08 -5.76 -4.49
CA ASP A 41 1.77 -6.70 -3.61
C ASP A 41 2.28 -6.04 -2.32
N LEU A 42 2.70 -4.76 -2.38
CA LEU A 42 3.15 -4.01 -1.20
C LEU A 42 1.98 -3.61 -0.29
N PHE A 43 0.90 -3.07 -0.86
CA PHE A 43 -0.23 -2.52 -0.10
C PHE A 43 -1.11 -3.62 0.52
N PHE A 44 -1.16 -4.82 -0.08
CA PHE A 44 -1.88 -5.96 0.48
C PHE A 44 -1.15 -6.68 1.61
N GLN A 45 0.09 -6.32 1.93
CA GLN A 45 0.74 -6.85 3.13
C GLN A 45 0.05 -6.31 4.38
N ASP A 46 -0.24 -7.18 5.35
CA ASP A 46 -1.02 -6.84 6.56
C ASP A 46 -0.51 -5.59 7.29
N ARG A 47 0.81 -5.41 7.35
CA ARG A 47 1.46 -4.25 8.00
C ARG A 47 1.14 -2.92 7.33
N TYR A 48 1.07 -2.90 6.02
CA TYR A 48 0.78 -1.70 5.23
C TYR A 48 -0.72 -1.48 5.12
N LEU A 49 -1.50 -2.55 5.00
CA LEU A 49 -2.95 -2.52 4.98
C LEU A 49 -3.54 -1.96 6.29
N ASN A 50 -3.01 -2.40 7.43
CA ASN A 50 -3.36 -1.84 8.74
C ASN A 50 -3.02 -0.33 8.82
N ALA A 51 -1.90 0.09 8.24
CA ALA A 51 -1.50 1.49 8.22
C ALA A 51 -2.44 2.37 7.37
N ILE A 52 -2.91 1.83 6.23
CA ILE A 52 -3.92 2.46 5.38
C ILE A 52 -5.24 2.62 6.14
N GLN A 53 -5.71 1.57 6.81
CA GLN A 53 -6.96 1.58 7.58
C GLN A 53 -6.90 2.46 8.83
N THR A 54 -5.73 2.68 9.41
CA THR A 54 -5.62 3.45 10.66
C THR A 54 -5.54 4.95 10.43
N ASN A 55 -4.73 5.41 9.46
CA ASN A 55 -4.39 6.83 9.29
C ASN A 55 -4.44 7.35 7.85
N ALA A 56 -4.57 6.48 6.83
CA ALA A 56 -4.37 6.87 5.44
C ALA A 56 -5.42 6.30 4.48
N HIS A 57 -6.71 6.51 4.79
CA HIS A 57 -7.83 6.04 3.96
C HIS A 57 -7.77 6.50 2.49
N HIS A 58 -7.14 7.63 2.19
CA HIS A 58 -6.99 8.13 0.82
C HIS A 58 -6.09 7.22 -0.05
N LEU A 59 -5.14 6.49 0.54
CA LEU A 59 -4.30 5.52 -0.16
C LEU A 59 -5.12 4.35 -0.73
N LEU A 60 -6.26 4.02 -0.10
CA LEU A 60 -7.17 2.97 -0.56
C LEU A 60 -7.77 3.28 -1.94
N ARG A 61 -8.00 4.56 -2.26
CA ARG A 61 -8.50 4.99 -3.58
C ARG A 61 -7.49 4.73 -4.69
N TYR A 62 -6.20 4.94 -4.40
CA TYR A 62 -5.12 4.64 -5.34
C TYR A 62 -4.93 3.14 -5.51
N LEU A 63 -5.04 2.37 -4.43
CA LEU A 63 -5.05 0.91 -4.49
C LEU A 63 -6.20 0.38 -5.35
N ALA A 64 -7.41 0.91 -5.16
CA ALA A 64 -8.58 0.53 -5.95
C ALA A 64 -8.35 0.80 -7.44
N THR A 65 -7.84 1.98 -7.79
CA THR A 65 -7.50 2.32 -9.18
C THR A 65 -6.44 1.37 -9.74
N ALA A 66 -5.37 1.08 -8.97
CA ALA A 66 -4.30 0.18 -9.40
C ALA A 66 -4.82 -1.24 -9.68
N VAL A 67 -5.71 -1.77 -8.85
CA VAL A 67 -6.33 -3.10 -9.02
C VAL A 67 -7.29 -3.10 -10.21
N VAL A 68 -8.16 -2.09 -10.35
CA VAL A 68 -9.16 -2.02 -11.43
C VAL A 68 -8.50 -1.91 -12.80
N VAL A 69 -7.45 -1.10 -12.92
CA VAL A 69 -6.71 -0.93 -14.18
C VAL A 69 -5.92 -2.20 -14.53
N ASN A 70 -5.52 -3.00 -13.54
CA ASN A 70 -4.77 -4.22 -13.75
C ASN A 70 -5.68 -5.43 -14.08
N LYS A 71 -5.96 -5.59 -15.37
CA LYS A 71 -6.82 -6.68 -15.88
C LYS A 71 -6.35 -8.09 -15.50
N ARG A 72 -5.05 -8.32 -15.23
CA ARG A 72 -4.50 -9.64 -14.85
C ARG A 72 -4.76 -10.02 -13.40
N ARG A 73 -4.94 -9.05 -12.50
CA ARG A 73 -5.10 -9.26 -11.04
C ARG A 73 -6.53 -9.02 -10.56
N ARG A 74 -7.54 -9.25 -11.41
CA ARG A 74 -8.96 -9.07 -11.05
C ARG A 74 -9.41 -9.87 -9.82
N ASN A 75 -8.77 -10.99 -9.51
CA ASN A 75 -9.08 -11.76 -8.29
C ASN A 75 -8.84 -10.96 -7.00
N MET A 76 -7.92 -9.98 -7.03
CA MET A 76 -7.65 -9.09 -5.90
C MET A 76 -8.75 -8.05 -5.65
N LEU A 77 -9.70 -7.85 -6.58
CA LEU A 77 -10.88 -7.03 -6.31
C LEU A 77 -11.72 -7.60 -5.16
N LYS A 78 -11.82 -8.93 -5.04
CA LYS A 78 -12.58 -9.55 -3.95
C LYS A 78 -11.93 -9.27 -2.61
N GLU A 79 -10.60 -9.35 -2.54
CA GLU A 79 -9.85 -9.05 -1.33
C GLU A 79 -9.89 -7.55 -1.01
N LEU A 80 -9.86 -6.68 -2.02
CA LEU A 80 -10.05 -5.24 -1.83
C LEU A 80 -11.42 -4.92 -1.23
N ILE A 81 -12.49 -5.57 -1.72
CA ILE A 81 -13.86 -5.37 -1.22
C ILE A 81 -14.01 -5.82 0.24
N LYS A 82 -13.27 -6.84 0.68
CA LYS A 82 -13.27 -7.26 2.10
C LYS A 82 -12.57 -6.26 3.03
N VAL A 83 -11.69 -5.43 2.49
CA VAL A 83 -10.83 -4.51 3.24
C VAL A 83 -11.47 -3.12 3.41
N ILE A 84 -12.36 -2.76 2.47
CA ILE A 84 -13.24 -1.59 2.53
C ILE A 84 -14.37 -1.87 3.54
#